data_AF-A0A212EZZ8-F1
#
_entry.id   AF-A0A212EZZ8-F1
#
_cell.length_a   1.000
_cell.length_b   1.000
_cell.length_c   1.000
_cell.angle_alpha   90.00
_cell.angle_beta   90.00
_cell.angle_gamma   90.00
#
_symmetry.space_group_name_H-M   'P 1'
#
loop_
_entity.id
_entity.type
_entity.pdbx_description
1 polymer ?
#
loop_
_entity_poly.entity_id
_entity_poly.type
_entity_poly.pdbx_seq_one_letter_code
_entity_poly.pdbx_strand_id
1 'polypeptide(L)'
;MSQQTKCQPLKRVGLIGVPFEKGQKKYGVSIAPAALRSAGLIERLKDIDGLDVKDYGDIEVPSSERPVDVDNMAHLPLVSACNKNLSDKVSQVLKDGRVAVTIGGDHSIGVGTVDGHYKVNENMILIWVDAHADINTNKTSESGSVHGMPVALLVKELSDYWPYLPTMDWQVPKFSIKNLGYIGLRSVDKYERLAIEKYDVPAFAMEDIEDYGIHKSIDHVLQRLDPKGNKPIHVSFDIDSLDSLEAPSTGTPVRGGLTLREAIKLMEIIHATGRLRAFDLVEINPALGNDSDRKRTIEAGMSVMMAALGFSRRGMTPRGILALNCIFCETDPKQNDMIDVEKVFEEYFSKLPNNQSKYVINEGISKMISRYFDGKVNAFPLFKVSINIDRKPVKIPWTLDKADKLNETKLKKRYQYVKMETTKNE
;
A
#
# COMPACT_ATOMS: atom_id res chain seq x y z
N MET A 1 -8.37 -29.79 1.84
CA MET A 1 -6.90 -29.82 1.73
C MET A 1 -6.42 -28.38 1.69
N SER A 2 -5.67 -27.99 2.73
CA SER A 2 -5.27 -26.63 3.06
C SER A 2 -4.17 -26.11 2.13
N GLN A 3 -4.46 -25.07 1.34
CA GLN A 3 -3.41 -24.18 0.88
C GLN A 3 -3.22 -23.11 1.96
N GLN A 4 -2.29 -23.37 2.87
CA GLN A 4 -1.69 -22.33 3.72
C GLN A 4 -1.13 -21.27 2.76
N THR A 5 -1.78 -20.11 2.70
CA THR A 5 -1.27 -18.94 1.99
C THR A 5 -0.03 -18.45 2.72
N LYS A 6 1.13 -18.97 2.29
CA LYS A 6 2.43 -18.35 2.56
C LYS A 6 2.29 -16.87 2.19
N CYS A 7 2.52 -15.97 3.16
CA CYS A 7 2.66 -14.54 2.90
C CYS A 7 3.89 -14.35 2.01
N GLN A 8 3.71 -14.53 0.70
CA GLN A 8 4.72 -14.25 -0.31
C GLN A 8 4.62 -12.75 -0.56
N PRO A 9 5.64 -11.94 -0.19
CA PRO A 9 5.61 -10.50 -0.44
C PRO A 9 5.36 -10.25 -1.93
N LEU A 10 4.69 -9.14 -2.25
CA LEU A 10 4.54 -8.69 -3.62
C LEU A 10 5.93 -8.56 -4.25
N LYS A 11 6.25 -9.44 -5.21
CA LYS A 11 7.60 -9.49 -5.76
C LYS A 11 7.80 -8.60 -6.97
N ARG A 12 6.72 -8.27 -7.69
CA ARG A 12 6.81 -7.57 -8.97
C ARG A 12 5.71 -6.53 -9.11
N VAL A 13 6.10 -5.31 -9.42
CA VAL A 13 5.23 -4.15 -9.62
C VAL A 13 5.45 -3.59 -11.02
N GLY A 14 4.38 -3.18 -11.67
CA GLY A 14 4.40 -2.40 -12.90
C GLY A 14 3.79 -1.02 -12.64
N LEU A 15 4.60 0.03 -12.74
CA LEU A 15 4.11 1.42 -12.66
C LEU A 15 3.56 1.86 -14.01
N ILE A 16 2.38 2.47 -14.01
CA ILE A 16 1.71 3.05 -15.17
C ILE A 16 1.39 4.50 -14.81
N GLY A 17 1.92 5.47 -15.55
CA GLY A 17 1.51 6.86 -15.38
C GLY A 17 0.36 7.21 -16.31
N VAL A 18 -0.60 8.01 -15.80
CA VAL A 18 -1.75 8.44 -16.59
C VAL A 18 -1.87 9.97 -16.48
N PRO A 19 -1.26 10.73 -17.40
CA PRO A 19 -1.30 12.19 -17.38
C PRO A 19 -2.62 12.71 -17.96
N PHE A 20 -3.75 12.39 -17.30
CA PHE A 20 -5.10 12.72 -17.75
C PHE A 20 -5.81 13.67 -16.77
N GLU A 21 -6.61 14.61 -17.28
CA GLU A 21 -7.29 15.61 -16.45
C GLU A 21 -8.67 16.04 -16.98
N LYS A 22 -9.20 15.38 -18.01
CA LYS A 22 -10.43 15.83 -18.68
C LYS A 22 -11.71 15.29 -18.05
N GLY A 23 -11.62 14.43 -17.04
CA GLY A 23 -12.77 14.00 -16.25
C GLY A 23 -13.30 15.09 -15.31
N GLN A 24 -12.59 16.21 -15.17
CA GLN A 24 -12.93 17.31 -14.25
C GLN A 24 -12.48 18.67 -14.81
N LYS A 25 -12.74 19.75 -14.04
CA LYS A 25 -12.64 21.15 -14.53
C LYS A 25 -11.31 21.84 -14.26
N LYS A 26 -10.53 21.38 -13.27
CA LYS A 26 -9.26 22.00 -12.84
C LYS A 26 -8.10 21.41 -13.64
N TYR A 27 -7.16 22.24 -14.02
CA TYR A 27 -5.92 21.75 -14.64
C TYR A 27 -4.93 21.27 -13.56
N GLY A 28 -4.06 20.34 -13.90
CA GLY A 28 -2.84 20.02 -13.15
C GLY A 28 -2.73 18.59 -12.60
N VAL A 29 -3.81 17.83 -12.48
CA VAL A 29 -3.74 16.40 -12.06
C VAL A 29 -2.96 15.55 -13.08
N SER A 30 -2.96 15.96 -14.36
CA SER A 30 -2.14 15.37 -15.42
C SER A 30 -0.62 15.46 -15.15
N ILE A 31 -0.17 16.36 -14.26
CA ILE A 31 1.24 16.54 -13.89
C ILE A 31 1.68 15.51 -12.83
N ALA A 32 0.74 14.89 -12.11
CA ALA A 32 1.03 13.98 -10.99
C ALA A 32 2.00 12.83 -11.33
N PRO A 33 1.88 12.13 -12.47
CA PRO A 33 2.80 11.04 -12.82
C PRO A 33 4.25 11.52 -12.89
N ALA A 34 4.49 12.67 -13.53
CA ALA A 34 5.82 13.27 -13.65
C ALA A 34 6.31 13.77 -12.28
N ALA A 35 5.46 14.47 -11.52
CA ALA A 35 5.81 15.00 -10.21
C ALA A 35 6.22 13.91 -9.21
N LEU A 36 5.47 12.80 -9.14
CA LEU A 36 5.80 11.66 -8.27
C LEU A 36 7.14 11.02 -8.66
N ARG A 37 7.38 10.82 -9.97
CA ARG A 37 8.67 10.31 -10.45
C ARG A 37 9.83 11.24 -10.09
N SER A 38 9.67 12.55 -10.33
CA SER A 38 10.67 13.56 -9.97
C SER A 38 10.91 13.67 -8.46
N ALA A 39 9.92 13.34 -7.63
CA ALA A 39 10.06 13.26 -6.17
C ALA A 39 10.79 11.99 -5.68
N GLY A 40 11.25 11.14 -6.61
CA GLY A 40 12.05 9.95 -6.29
C GLY A 40 11.23 8.69 -6.05
N LEU A 41 9.99 8.62 -6.56
CA LEU A 41 9.11 7.45 -6.38
C LEU A 41 9.81 6.12 -6.70
N ILE A 42 10.47 6.03 -7.86
CA ILE A 42 11.12 4.80 -8.31
C ILE A 42 12.23 4.37 -7.36
N GLU A 43 13.04 5.32 -6.87
CA GLU A 43 14.13 5.01 -5.95
C GLU A 43 13.60 4.57 -4.58
N ARG A 44 12.55 5.22 -4.07
CA ARG A 44 11.91 4.79 -2.81
C ARG A 44 11.32 3.39 -2.91
N LEU A 45 10.71 3.04 -4.04
CA LEU A 45 10.18 1.69 -4.24
C LEU A 45 11.31 0.64 -4.32
N LYS A 46 12.49 0.99 -4.84
CA LYS A 46 13.67 0.10 -4.82
C LYS A 46 14.24 -0.10 -3.42
N ASP A 47 13.98 0.81 -2.47
CA ASP A 47 14.33 0.61 -1.07
C ASP A 47 13.48 -0.48 -0.40
N ILE A 48 12.32 -0.83 -1.00
CA ILE A 48 11.52 -1.98 -0.56
C ILE A 48 12.24 -3.25 -1.00
N ASP A 49 12.86 -3.89 -0.03
CA ASP A 49 13.65 -5.09 -0.25
C ASP A 49 12.87 -6.22 -0.95
N GLY A 50 13.43 -6.72 -2.05
CA GLY A 50 12.85 -7.79 -2.86
C GLY A 50 11.76 -7.36 -3.86
N LEU A 51 11.46 -6.05 -3.96
CA LEU A 51 10.49 -5.53 -4.93
C LEU A 51 11.14 -5.30 -6.31
N ASP A 52 10.72 -6.06 -7.31
CA ASP A 52 11.05 -5.81 -8.73
C ASP A 52 10.07 -4.78 -9.30
N VAL A 53 10.54 -3.56 -9.46
CA VAL A 53 9.79 -2.44 -10.03
C VAL A 53 10.12 -2.29 -11.51
N LYS A 54 9.09 -2.32 -12.36
CA LYS A 54 9.19 -1.96 -13.77
C LYS A 54 8.30 -0.76 -14.05
N ASP A 55 8.88 0.33 -14.55
CA ASP A 55 8.12 1.49 -15.03
C ASP A 55 7.73 1.26 -16.49
N TYR A 56 6.43 1.24 -16.77
CA TYR A 56 5.88 1.11 -18.13
C TYR A 56 5.75 2.47 -18.82
N GLY A 57 6.14 3.55 -18.15
CA GLY A 57 6.03 4.92 -18.65
C GLY A 57 4.60 5.44 -18.50
N ASP A 58 4.33 6.51 -19.24
CA ASP A 58 2.99 7.11 -19.30
C ASP A 58 2.21 6.50 -20.46
N ILE A 59 0.90 6.31 -20.28
CA ILE A 59 0.03 5.92 -21.38
C ILE A 59 -0.11 7.07 -22.38
N GLU A 60 -0.39 6.71 -23.64
CA GLU A 60 -0.76 7.70 -24.64
C GLU A 60 -2.16 8.25 -24.35
N VAL A 61 -2.22 9.55 -24.09
CA VAL A 61 -3.47 10.29 -23.86
C VAL A 61 -3.87 11.00 -25.16
N PRO A 62 -5.09 10.77 -25.67
CA PRO A 62 -5.59 11.45 -26.85
C PRO A 62 -5.64 12.97 -26.67
N SER A 63 -5.25 13.72 -27.70
CA SER A 63 -5.17 15.18 -27.68
C SER A 63 -6.30 15.90 -28.40
N SER A 64 -7.19 15.17 -29.09
CA SER A 64 -8.28 15.74 -29.89
C SER A 64 -9.60 15.02 -29.63
N GLU A 65 -10.67 15.81 -29.57
CA GLU A 65 -12.01 15.30 -29.35
C GLU A 65 -12.66 14.92 -30.69
N ARG A 66 -13.40 13.82 -30.68
CA ARG A 66 -14.41 13.59 -31.71
C ARG A 66 -15.61 14.47 -31.37
N PRO A 67 -16.31 15.06 -32.36
CA PRO A 67 -17.52 15.84 -32.11
C PRO A 67 -18.64 14.91 -31.66
N VAL A 68 -18.71 14.69 -30.35
CA VAL A 68 -19.73 13.88 -29.69
C VAL A 68 -20.03 14.60 -28.38
N ASP A 69 -21.28 15.02 -28.23
CA ASP A 69 -21.78 15.62 -27.00
C ASP A 69 -22.75 14.66 -26.35
N VAL A 70 -22.53 14.37 -25.07
CA VAL A 70 -23.44 13.60 -24.23
C VAL A 70 -23.82 14.49 -23.08
N ASP A 71 -25.13 14.70 -22.93
CA ASP A 71 -25.66 15.57 -21.88
C ASP A 71 -25.09 15.21 -20.51
N ASN A 72 -24.59 16.23 -19.82
CA ASN A 72 -24.01 16.15 -18.49
C ASN A 72 -22.80 15.18 -18.36
N MET A 73 -21.99 15.03 -19.42
CA MET A 73 -20.73 14.28 -19.38
C MET A 73 -19.62 14.99 -20.16
N ALA A 74 -18.90 15.90 -19.49
CA ALA A 74 -17.85 16.69 -20.11
C ALA A 74 -16.71 15.82 -20.66
N HIS A 75 -16.26 16.13 -21.89
CA HIS A 75 -15.10 15.51 -22.53
C HIS A 75 -15.14 13.97 -22.63
N LEU A 76 -16.34 13.36 -22.65
CA LEU A 76 -16.52 11.91 -22.69
C LEU A 76 -15.68 11.19 -23.76
N PRO A 77 -15.51 11.71 -25.00
CA PRO A 77 -14.66 11.04 -25.99
C PRO A 77 -13.19 10.90 -25.57
N LEU A 78 -12.63 11.91 -24.89
CA LEU A 78 -11.26 11.85 -24.36
C LEU A 78 -11.16 10.90 -23.17
N VAL A 79 -12.14 10.97 -22.26
CA VAL A 79 -12.23 10.06 -21.11
C VAL A 79 -12.30 8.61 -21.59
N SER A 80 -13.17 8.32 -22.55
CA SER A 80 -13.33 6.99 -23.13
C SER A 80 -12.04 6.48 -23.77
N ALA A 81 -11.43 7.28 -24.64
CA ALA A 81 -10.25 6.85 -25.38
C ALA A 81 -9.02 6.67 -24.46
N CYS A 82 -8.84 7.52 -23.44
CA CYS A 82 -7.84 7.35 -22.40
C CYS A 82 -8.06 6.03 -21.63
N ASN A 83 -9.28 5.81 -21.15
CA ASN A 83 -9.63 4.62 -20.36
C ASN A 83 -9.53 3.31 -21.16
N LYS A 84 -9.81 3.33 -22.46
CA LYS A 84 -9.61 2.18 -23.34
C LYS A 84 -8.13 1.77 -23.38
N ASN A 85 -7.25 2.74 -23.63
CA ASN A 85 -5.80 2.51 -23.64
C ASN A 85 -5.30 2.03 -22.28
N LEU A 86 -5.83 2.61 -21.19
CA LEU A 86 -5.48 2.24 -19.83
C LEU A 86 -5.92 0.82 -19.48
N SER A 87 -7.14 0.41 -19.85
CA SER A 87 -7.64 -0.95 -19.64
C SER A 87 -6.75 -2.00 -20.30
N ASP A 88 -6.31 -1.76 -21.53
CA ASP A 88 -5.40 -2.65 -22.24
C ASP A 88 -4.01 -2.69 -21.54
N LYS A 89 -3.52 -1.55 -21.06
CA LYS A 89 -2.25 -1.45 -20.34
C LYS A 89 -2.29 -2.17 -18.99
N VAL A 90 -3.33 -1.97 -18.18
CA VAL A 90 -3.51 -2.65 -16.89
C VAL A 90 -3.65 -4.17 -17.10
N SER A 91 -4.45 -4.58 -18.08
CA SER A 91 -4.55 -5.99 -18.48
C SER A 91 -3.19 -6.59 -18.82
N GLN A 92 -2.35 -5.86 -19.56
CA GLN A 92 -1.00 -6.29 -19.92
C GLN A 92 -0.12 -6.47 -18.68
N VAL A 93 -0.06 -5.46 -17.80
CA VAL A 93 0.78 -5.51 -16.59
C VAL A 93 0.40 -6.66 -15.66
N LEU A 94 -0.90 -6.90 -15.48
CA LEU A 94 -1.41 -8.02 -14.69
C LEU A 94 -1.05 -9.39 -15.33
N LYS A 95 -1.16 -9.52 -16.66
CA LYS A 95 -0.76 -10.73 -17.40
C LYS A 95 0.75 -10.99 -17.35
N ASP A 96 1.56 -9.94 -17.24
CA ASP A 96 3.00 -10.05 -16.95
C ASP A 96 3.28 -10.55 -15.51
N GLY A 97 2.23 -10.79 -14.72
CA GLY A 97 2.30 -11.30 -13.35
C GLY A 97 2.86 -10.27 -12.38
N ARG A 98 2.61 -8.98 -12.64
CA ARG A 98 2.96 -7.84 -11.80
C ARG A 98 1.70 -7.24 -11.17
N VAL A 99 1.83 -6.62 -10.01
CA VAL A 99 0.81 -5.71 -9.48
C VAL A 99 0.79 -4.46 -10.35
N ALA A 100 -0.38 -4.10 -10.87
CA ALA A 100 -0.56 -2.87 -11.63
C ALA A 100 -0.68 -1.69 -10.66
N VAL A 101 0.21 -0.70 -10.77
CA VAL A 101 0.16 0.52 -9.96
C VAL A 101 0.00 1.70 -10.88
N THR A 102 -1.14 2.36 -10.80
CA THR A 102 -1.50 3.52 -11.63
C THR A 102 -1.26 4.80 -10.83
N ILE A 103 -0.57 5.79 -11.42
CA ILE A 103 -0.33 7.11 -10.80
C ILE A 103 -0.88 8.23 -11.68
N GLY A 104 -1.65 9.14 -11.07
CA GLY A 104 -2.48 10.11 -11.81
C GLY A 104 -3.51 9.39 -12.67
N GLY A 105 -4.41 10.07 -13.38
CA GLY A 105 -4.76 11.48 -13.31
C GLY A 105 -6.00 11.69 -12.43
N ASP A 106 -7.03 12.37 -12.94
CA ASP A 106 -8.33 12.43 -12.26
C ASP A 106 -8.99 11.04 -12.10
N HIS A 107 -9.97 10.91 -11.22
CA HIS A 107 -10.56 9.61 -10.87
C HIS A 107 -11.39 8.97 -11.99
N SER A 108 -11.67 9.68 -13.09
CA SER A 108 -12.36 9.07 -14.25
C SER A 108 -11.56 7.94 -14.90
N ILE A 109 -10.23 7.89 -14.65
CA ILE A 109 -9.38 6.79 -15.10
C ILE A 109 -9.72 5.45 -14.44
N GLY A 110 -10.45 5.48 -13.32
CA GLY A 110 -10.87 4.28 -12.58
C GLY A 110 -11.69 3.32 -13.46
N VAL A 111 -12.37 3.84 -14.49
CA VAL A 111 -13.08 3.02 -15.48
C VAL A 111 -12.10 2.07 -16.19
N GLY A 112 -10.97 2.59 -16.64
CA GLY A 112 -9.97 1.83 -17.38
C GLY A 112 -9.20 0.88 -16.49
N THR A 113 -8.81 1.31 -15.29
CA THR A 113 -8.04 0.46 -14.37
C THR A 113 -8.86 -0.73 -13.89
N VAL A 114 -10.11 -0.50 -13.49
CA VAL A 114 -11.01 -1.56 -13.01
C VAL A 114 -11.43 -2.48 -14.16
N ASP A 115 -11.78 -1.95 -15.33
CA ASP A 115 -12.10 -2.79 -16.51
C ASP A 115 -10.90 -3.67 -16.91
N GLY A 116 -9.69 -3.11 -16.93
CA GLY A 116 -8.46 -3.85 -17.24
C GLY A 116 -8.16 -4.98 -16.25
N HIS A 117 -8.41 -4.75 -14.95
CA HIS A 117 -8.28 -5.79 -13.94
C HIS A 117 -9.38 -6.85 -14.08
N TYR A 118 -10.62 -6.44 -14.26
CA TYR A 118 -11.76 -7.34 -14.42
C TYR A 118 -11.59 -8.29 -15.63
N LYS A 119 -11.03 -7.80 -16.74
CA LYS A 119 -10.67 -8.62 -17.92
C LYS A 119 -9.69 -9.75 -17.62
N VAL A 120 -8.85 -9.60 -16.59
CA VAL A 120 -7.88 -10.62 -16.16
C VAL A 120 -8.47 -11.52 -15.08
N ASN A 121 -9.27 -10.97 -14.16
CA ASN A 121 -9.91 -11.73 -13.11
C ASN A 121 -11.26 -11.12 -12.68
N GLU A 122 -12.35 -11.72 -13.16
CA GLU A 122 -13.72 -11.30 -12.84
C GLU A 122 -14.13 -11.47 -11.37
N ASN A 123 -13.36 -12.25 -10.59
CA ASN A 123 -13.61 -12.50 -9.17
C ASN A 123 -12.95 -11.46 -8.25
N MET A 124 -12.37 -10.37 -8.79
CA MET A 124 -11.77 -9.31 -7.98
C MET A 124 -12.80 -8.60 -7.08
N ILE A 125 -12.31 -8.04 -5.97
CA ILE A 125 -13.04 -7.04 -5.16
C ILE A 125 -12.39 -5.68 -5.32
N LEU A 126 -13.23 -4.64 -5.30
CA LEU A 126 -12.82 -3.24 -5.40
C LEU A 126 -13.02 -2.56 -4.05
N ILE A 127 -11.96 -1.94 -3.54
CA ILE A 127 -12.02 -1.08 -2.36
C ILE A 127 -11.73 0.34 -2.86
N TRP A 128 -12.73 1.20 -2.74
CA TRP A 128 -12.70 2.59 -3.16
C TRP A 128 -12.45 3.47 -1.93
N VAL A 129 -11.25 4.04 -1.83
CA VAL A 129 -10.82 4.85 -0.68
C VAL A 129 -10.87 6.30 -1.09
N ASP A 130 -11.88 7.04 -0.60
CA ASP A 130 -12.28 8.31 -1.18
C ASP A 130 -13.16 9.11 -0.21
N ALA A 131 -13.17 10.44 -0.33
CA ALA A 131 -14.15 11.30 0.34
C ALA A 131 -15.55 11.21 -0.31
N HIS A 132 -15.59 10.90 -1.61
CA HIS A 132 -16.74 10.84 -2.49
C HIS A 132 -17.07 9.40 -2.89
N ALA A 133 -18.26 9.15 -3.42
CA ALA A 133 -18.66 7.81 -3.83
C ALA A 133 -18.42 7.55 -5.33
N ASP A 134 -18.29 8.60 -6.15
CA ASP A 134 -17.98 8.52 -7.57
C ASP A 134 -18.90 7.59 -8.37
N ILE A 135 -20.17 7.55 -7.95
CA ILE A 135 -21.20 6.63 -8.45
C ILE A 135 -22.41 7.38 -9.01
N ASN A 136 -22.23 8.66 -9.36
CA ASN A 136 -23.24 9.39 -10.10
C ASN A 136 -23.37 8.87 -11.54
N THR A 137 -24.59 8.95 -12.07
CA THR A 137 -24.86 8.84 -13.51
C THR A 137 -24.92 10.23 -14.14
N ASN A 138 -25.00 10.32 -15.47
CA ASN A 138 -25.23 11.58 -16.16
C ASN A 138 -26.58 12.25 -15.81
N LYS A 139 -27.52 11.53 -15.19
CA LYS A 139 -28.80 12.11 -14.72
C LYS A 139 -28.76 12.61 -13.28
N THR A 140 -27.81 12.11 -12.47
CA THR A 140 -27.76 12.41 -11.04
C THR A 140 -26.64 13.36 -10.66
N SER A 141 -25.58 13.45 -11.48
CA SER A 141 -24.51 14.41 -11.28
C SER A 141 -25.01 15.85 -11.42
N GLU A 142 -24.66 16.72 -10.48
CA GLU A 142 -24.93 18.16 -10.58
C GLU A 142 -23.82 18.92 -11.35
N SER A 143 -22.68 18.29 -11.61
CA SER A 143 -21.46 18.96 -12.09
C SER A 143 -21.13 18.70 -13.56
N GLY A 144 -21.56 17.54 -14.08
CA GLY A 144 -21.20 17.00 -15.40
C GLY A 144 -19.76 16.50 -15.50
N SER A 145 -19.01 16.50 -14.39
CA SER A 145 -17.63 16.02 -14.33
C SER A 145 -17.63 14.49 -14.24
N VAL A 146 -17.01 13.81 -15.21
CA VAL A 146 -17.00 12.34 -15.31
C VAL A 146 -16.16 11.68 -14.20
N HIS A 147 -15.25 12.41 -13.54
CA HIS A 147 -14.50 11.84 -12.41
C HIS A 147 -15.38 11.45 -11.21
N GLY A 148 -16.59 12.01 -11.08
CA GLY A 148 -17.58 11.58 -10.07
C GLY A 148 -18.55 10.51 -10.57
N MET A 149 -18.30 9.91 -11.73
CA MET A 149 -19.12 8.87 -12.36
C MET A 149 -18.46 7.49 -12.61
N PRO A 150 -17.16 7.24 -12.35
CA PRO A 150 -16.48 6.05 -12.83
C PRO A 150 -17.10 4.75 -12.30
N VAL A 151 -17.53 4.70 -11.04
CA VAL A 151 -18.13 3.48 -10.47
C VAL A 151 -19.44 3.14 -11.18
N ALA A 152 -20.27 4.13 -11.46
CA ALA A 152 -21.54 3.91 -12.15
C ALA A 152 -21.37 3.43 -13.59
N LEU A 153 -20.27 3.81 -14.27
CA LEU A 153 -19.90 3.30 -15.59
C LEU A 153 -19.43 1.84 -15.55
N LEU A 154 -18.96 1.34 -14.40
CA LEU A 154 -18.42 -0.01 -14.24
C LEU A 154 -19.49 -1.04 -13.83
N VAL A 155 -20.45 -0.63 -12.99
CA VAL A 155 -21.34 -1.57 -12.30
C VAL A 155 -22.56 -1.97 -13.14
N LYS A 156 -22.81 -3.28 -13.25
CA LYS A 156 -23.94 -3.83 -14.02
C LYS A 156 -25.29 -3.37 -13.46
N GLU A 157 -25.40 -3.19 -12.15
CA GLU A 157 -26.64 -2.79 -11.46
C GLU A 157 -27.07 -1.35 -11.77
N LEU A 158 -26.19 -0.55 -12.39
CA LEU A 158 -26.52 0.79 -12.88
C LEU A 158 -26.58 0.90 -14.41
N SER A 159 -26.37 -0.20 -15.14
CA SER A 159 -26.31 -0.20 -16.61
C SER A 159 -27.57 0.35 -17.29
N ASP A 160 -28.76 0.02 -16.78
CA ASP A 160 -30.05 0.48 -17.32
C ASP A 160 -30.33 1.99 -17.10
N TYR A 161 -29.54 2.66 -16.27
CA TYR A 161 -29.73 4.09 -15.99
C TYR A 161 -28.97 5.00 -16.98
N TRP A 162 -28.05 4.42 -17.77
CA TRP A 162 -27.27 5.15 -18.77
C TRP A 162 -28.01 5.29 -20.10
N PRO A 163 -27.90 6.43 -20.80
CA PRO A 163 -28.20 6.49 -22.22
C PRO A 163 -27.17 5.66 -23.00
N TYR A 164 -27.37 5.52 -24.32
CA TYR A 164 -26.27 5.11 -25.18
C TYR A 164 -25.12 6.12 -25.07
N LEU A 165 -23.93 5.62 -24.73
CA LEU A 165 -22.71 6.43 -24.58
C LEU A 165 -21.82 6.19 -25.81
N PRO A 166 -21.80 7.12 -26.79
CA PRO A 166 -20.96 6.93 -27.96
C PRO A 166 -19.49 6.91 -27.55
N THR A 167 -18.67 6.17 -28.29
CA THR A 167 -17.23 5.92 -28.04
C THR A 167 -16.92 4.99 -26.87
N MET A 168 -17.88 4.65 -26.02
CA MET A 168 -17.69 3.72 -24.90
C MET A 168 -17.99 2.26 -25.25
N ASP A 169 -18.21 1.91 -26.53
CA ASP A 169 -18.58 0.55 -26.99
C ASP A 169 -17.57 -0.54 -26.61
N TRP A 170 -16.35 -0.15 -26.24
CA TRP A 170 -15.29 -1.05 -25.79
C TRP A 170 -15.48 -1.54 -24.35
N GLN A 171 -16.27 -0.83 -23.54
CA GLN A 171 -16.52 -1.13 -22.13
C GLN A 171 -17.97 -1.58 -21.95
N VAL A 172 -18.15 -2.65 -21.17
CA VAL A 172 -19.47 -3.18 -20.83
C VAL A 172 -19.57 -3.29 -19.31
N PRO A 173 -20.58 -2.69 -18.66
CA PRO A 173 -20.72 -2.69 -17.21
C PRO A 173 -21.06 -4.10 -16.71
N LYS A 174 -20.03 -4.88 -16.35
CA LYS A 174 -20.16 -6.26 -15.88
C LYS A 174 -19.77 -6.45 -14.42
N PHE A 175 -18.99 -5.51 -13.88
CA PHE A 175 -18.59 -5.55 -12.48
C PHE A 175 -19.84 -5.48 -11.60
N SER A 176 -19.93 -6.33 -10.57
CA SER A 176 -21.08 -6.30 -9.67
C SER A 176 -20.79 -5.34 -8.53
N ILE A 177 -21.72 -4.42 -8.27
CA ILE A 177 -21.63 -3.48 -7.15
C ILE A 177 -21.50 -4.20 -5.79
N LYS A 178 -21.91 -5.48 -5.71
CA LYS A 178 -21.73 -6.32 -4.50
C LYS A 178 -20.27 -6.67 -4.19
N ASN A 179 -19.35 -6.47 -5.13
CA ASN A 179 -17.91 -6.65 -4.94
C ASN A 179 -17.18 -5.31 -4.67
N LEU A 180 -17.92 -4.23 -4.48
CA LEU A 180 -17.42 -2.89 -4.15
C LEU A 180 -17.56 -2.61 -2.65
N GLY A 181 -16.55 -2.01 -2.03
CA GLY A 181 -16.70 -1.40 -0.72
C GLY A 181 -16.00 -0.05 -0.64
N TYR A 182 -16.52 0.85 0.20
CA TYR A 182 -16.03 2.21 0.37
C TYR A 182 -15.39 2.43 1.74
N ILE A 183 -14.35 3.27 1.79
CA ILE A 183 -13.71 3.71 3.02
C ILE A 183 -13.38 5.21 2.90
N GLY A 184 -13.78 6.01 3.89
CA GLY A 184 -13.41 7.42 4.00
C GLY A 184 -14.49 8.42 3.54
N LEU A 185 -15.68 7.92 3.20
CA LEU A 185 -16.79 8.73 2.69
C LEU A 185 -17.17 9.84 3.68
N ARG A 186 -17.34 11.06 3.16
CA ARG A 186 -17.79 12.22 3.94
C ARG A 186 -18.39 13.36 3.11
N SER A 187 -18.37 13.24 1.79
CA SER A 187 -18.99 14.18 0.86
C SER A 187 -19.70 13.38 -0.22
N VAL A 188 -20.88 12.86 0.11
CA VAL A 188 -21.63 11.93 -0.75
C VAL A 188 -22.94 12.58 -1.19
N ASP A 189 -23.20 12.59 -2.50
CA ASP A 189 -24.42 13.16 -3.04
C ASP A 189 -25.66 12.31 -2.68
N LYS A 190 -26.84 12.94 -2.69
CA LYS A 190 -28.10 12.28 -2.27
C LYS A 190 -28.38 11.00 -3.06
N TYR A 191 -28.14 11.02 -4.37
CA TYR A 191 -28.37 9.85 -5.24
C TYR A 191 -27.28 8.79 -5.12
N GLU A 192 -26.05 9.19 -4.82
CA GLU A 192 -24.96 8.25 -4.53
C GLU A 192 -25.24 7.48 -3.24
N ARG A 193 -25.64 8.20 -2.18
CA ARG A 193 -26.08 7.57 -0.93
C ARG A 193 -27.24 6.60 -1.16
N LEU A 194 -28.23 7.00 -1.96
CA LEU A 194 -29.34 6.12 -2.32
C LEU A 194 -28.86 4.85 -3.05
N ALA A 195 -27.88 4.95 -3.95
CA ALA A 195 -27.32 3.80 -4.64
C ALA A 195 -26.58 2.84 -3.67
N ILE A 196 -25.77 3.40 -2.77
CA ILE A 196 -25.05 2.65 -1.73
C ILE A 196 -26.05 1.88 -0.85
N GLU A 197 -27.09 2.55 -0.34
CA GLU A 197 -28.11 1.95 0.52
C GLU A 197 -28.97 0.91 -0.23
N LYS A 198 -29.42 1.23 -1.44
CA LYS A 198 -30.27 0.34 -2.27
C LYS A 198 -29.61 -1.00 -2.55
N TYR A 199 -28.29 -0.99 -2.79
CA TYR A 199 -27.54 -2.18 -3.17
C TYR A 199 -26.75 -2.80 -2.01
N ASP A 200 -26.93 -2.30 -0.79
CA ASP A 200 -26.25 -2.75 0.44
C ASP A 200 -24.72 -2.82 0.27
N VAL A 201 -24.15 -1.77 -0.31
CA VAL A 201 -22.70 -1.67 -0.53
C VAL A 201 -22.03 -1.42 0.82
N PRO A 202 -21.06 -2.25 1.26
CA PRO A 202 -20.34 -2.01 2.50
C PRO A 202 -19.53 -0.71 2.37
N ALA A 203 -19.97 0.32 3.08
CA ALA A 203 -19.35 1.63 3.08
C ALA A 203 -19.05 2.06 4.51
N PHE A 204 -17.82 2.50 4.77
CA PHE A 204 -17.41 3.11 6.03
C PHE A 204 -17.14 4.59 5.78
N ALA A 205 -18.09 5.41 6.21
CA ALA A 205 -17.93 6.85 6.26
C ALA A 205 -17.01 7.25 7.43
N MET A 206 -16.60 8.51 7.47
CA MET A 206 -15.73 8.99 8.56
C MET A 206 -16.36 8.86 9.94
N GLU A 207 -17.70 9.00 10.05
CA GLU A 207 -18.44 8.74 11.30
C GLU A 207 -18.24 7.29 11.79
N ASP A 208 -18.32 6.32 10.88
CA ASP A 208 -18.06 4.91 11.23
C ASP A 208 -16.60 4.68 11.64
N ILE A 209 -15.66 5.36 10.98
CA ILE A 209 -14.22 5.23 11.28
C ILE A 209 -13.89 5.83 12.64
N GLU A 210 -14.55 6.91 13.04
CA GLU A 210 -14.44 7.49 14.39
C GLU A 210 -14.96 6.52 15.47
N ASP A 211 -16.10 5.87 15.21
CA ASP A 211 -16.72 4.94 16.17
C ASP A 211 -15.98 3.61 16.30
N TYR A 212 -15.55 3.01 15.18
CA TYR A 212 -14.99 1.65 15.15
C TYR A 212 -13.46 1.62 15.04
N GLY A 213 -12.86 2.71 14.56
CA GLY A 213 -11.45 2.79 14.18
C GLY A 213 -11.15 2.16 12.83
N ILE A 214 -10.08 2.64 12.19
CA ILE A 214 -9.69 2.22 10.83
C ILE A 214 -9.51 0.70 10.68
N HIS A 215 -8.95 0.02 11.69
CA HIS A 215 -8.67 -1.41 11.63
C HIS A 215 -9.94 -2.24 11.47
N LYS A 216 -10.93 -2.01 12.34
CA LYS A 216 -12.20 -2.76 12.31
C LYS A 216 -13.00 -2.44 11.06
N SER A 217 -12.94 -1.20 10.60
CA SER A 217 -13.61 -0.75 9.38
C SER A 217 -13.14 -1.56 8.16
N ILE A 218 -11.82 -1.70 7.98
CA ILE A 218 -11.25 -2.47 6.87
C ILE A 218 -11.56 -3.96 7.01
N ASP A 219 -11.39 -4.52 8.21
CA ASP A 219 -11.68 -5.95 8.46
C ASP A 219 -13.12 -6.28 8.09
N HIS A 220 -14.06 -5.39 8.42
CA HIS A 220 -15.48 -5.58 8.11
C HIS A 220 -15.76 -5.48 6.61
N VAL A 221 -15.17 -4.50 5.91
CA VAL A 221 -15.26 -4.41 4.43
C VAL A 221 -14.74 -5.69 3.79
N LEU A 222 -13.54 -6.15 4.17
CA LEU A 222 -12.94 -7.38 3.64
C LEU A 222 -13.82 -8.61 3.93
N GLN A 223 -14.35 -8.71 5.15
CA GLN A 223 -15.20 -9.82 5.56
C GLN A 223 -16.54 -9.84 4.80
N ARG A 224 -17.13 -8.67 4.50
CA ARG A 224 -18.36 -8.56 3.70
C ARG A 224 -18.13 -8.94 2.23
N LEU A 225 -17.07 -8.42 1.62
CA LEU A 225 -16.79 -8.60 0.19
C LEU A 225 -16.22 -9.98 -0.13
N ASP A 226 -15.41 -10.52 0.78
CA ASP A 226 -14.69 -11.77 0.58
C ASP A 226 -14.49 -12.55 1.89
N PRO A 227 -15.55 -13.18 2.43
CA PRO A 227 -15.49 -13.97 3.67
C PRO A 227 -14.46 -15.12 3.64
N LYS A 228 -14.07 -15.57 2.44
CA LYS A 228 -13.11 -16.66 2.25
C LYS A 228 -11.67 -16.17 2.12
N GLY A 229 -11.46 -14.86 1.97
CA GLY A 229 -10.15 -14.23 1.90
C GLY A 229 -9.28 -14.71 0.74
N ASN A 230 -9.87 -14.99 -0.44
CA ASN A 230 -9.16 -15.56 -1.58
C ASN A 230 -9.31 -14.77 -2.89
N LYS A 231 -10.09 -13.68 -2.90
CA LYS A 231 -10.29 -12.84 -4.09
C LYS A 231 -9.13 -11.86 -4.30
N PRO A 232 -8.72 -11.56 -5.55
CA PRO A 232 -7.82 -10.44 -5.83
C PRO A 232 -8.39 -9.10 -5.35
N ILE A 233 -7.54 -8.22 -4.84
CA ILE A 233 -7.93 -6.89 -4.38
C ILE A 233 -7.44 -5.84 -5.37
N HIS A 234 -8.36 -4.97 -5.78
CA HIS A 234 -8.09 -3.67 -6.39
C HIS A 234 -8.35 -2.58 -5.35
N VAL A 235 -7.40 -1.71 -5.11
CA VAL A 235 -7.64 -0.49 -4.31
C VAL A 235 -7.56 0.72 -5.23
N SER A 236 -8.67 1.45 -5.38
CA SER A 236 -8.65 2.77 -6.01
C SER A 236 -8.57 3.80 -4.89
N PHE A 237 -7.45 4.52 -4.79
CA PHE A 237 -7.17 5.44 -3.70
C PHE A 237 -7.14 6.87 -4.22
N ASP A 238 -8.19 7.61 -3.90
CA ASP A 238 -8.22 9.06 -4.06
C ASP A 238 -7.41 9.71 -2.94
N ILE A 239 -6.48 10.60 -3.30
CA ILE A 239 -5.71 11.33 -2.30
C ILE A 239 -6.59 12.23 -1.44
N ASP A 240 -7.75 12.66 -1.95
CA ASP A 240 -8.71 13.47 -1.21
C ASP A 240 -9.46 12.68 -0.13
N SER A 241 -9.31 11.35 -0.07
CA SER A 241 -9.72 10.54 1.09
C SER A 241 -9.01 10.98 2.38
N LEU A 242 -7.78 11.49 2.26
CA LEU A 242 -7.04 12.09 3.36
C LEU A 242 -7.63 13.44 3.77
N ASP A 243 -7.46 13.81 5.03
CA ASP A 243 -7.81 15.16 5.48
C ASP A 243 -7.03 16.21 4.66
N SER A 244 -7.68 17.34 4.39
CA SER A 244 -7.07 18.45 3.63
C SER A 244 -5.80 19.01 4.30
N LEU A 245 -5.56 18.75 5.59
CA LEU A 245 -4.31 19.08 6.27
C LEU A 245 -3.15 18.17 5.83
N GLU A 246 -3.43 16.93 5.45
CA GLU A 246 -2.47 15.92 5.00
C GLU A 246 -2.26 15.97 3.48
N ALA A 247 -3.35 16.20 2.72
CA ALA A 247 -3.33 16.26 1.26
C ALA A 247 -4.03 17.52 0.69
N PRO A 248 -3.48 18.72 0.92
CA PRO A 248 -4.09 19.98 0.46
C PRO A 248 -4.10 20.16 -1.07
N SER A 249 -3.17 19.55 -1.81
CA SER A 249 -3.02 19.71 -3.26
C SER A 249 -3.86 18.69 -4.04
N THR A 250 -5.19 18.79 -3.91
CA THR A 250 -6.18 17.98 -4.62
C THR A 250 -7.34 18.83 -5.15
N GLY A 251 -8.10 18.30 -6.11
CA GLY A 251 -9.22 19.00 -6.75
C GLY A 251 -10.39 19.29 -5.81
N THR A 252 -10.75 18.36 -4.94
CA THR A 252 -11.97 18.39 -4.12
C THR A 252 -11.66 18.17 -2.64
N PRO A 253 -10.85 19.04 -2.00
CA PRO A 253 -10.44 18.81 -0.62
C PRO A 253 -11.63 18.90 0.34
N VAL A 254 -11.86 17.84 1.12
CA VAL A 254 -12.88 17.80 2.18
C VAL A 254 -12.22 17.60 3.54
N ARG A 255 -12.53 18.47 4.51
CA ARG A 255 -12.05 18.36 5.91
C ARG A 255 -12.69 17.20 6.66
N GLY A 256 -12.07 16.77 7.75
CA GLY A 256 -12.49 15.62 8.55
C GLY A 256 -12.18 14.29 7.87
N GLY A 257 -11.10 14.22 7.11
CA GLY A 257 -10.71 13.01 6.37
C GLY A 257 -9.79 12.08 7.16
N LEU A 258 -9.32 11.03 6.49
CA LEU A 258 -8.35 10.10 7.07
C LEU A 258 -7.06 10.84 7.42
N THR A 259 -6.52 10.55 8.60
CA THR A 259 -5.13 10.90 8.92
C THR A 259 -4.17 10.08 8.06
N LEU A 260 -2.95 10.58 7.84
CA LEU A 260 -1.94 9.80 7.12
C LEU A 260 -1.63 8.46 7.81
N ARG A 261 -1.74 8.42 9.15
CA ARG A 261 -1.54 7.21 9.95
C ARG A 261 -2.57 6.13 9.66
N GLU A 262 -3.82 6.52 9.43
CA GLU A 262 -4.94 5.63 9.12
C GLU A 262 -4.81 5.09 7.69
N ALA A 263 -4.51 5.94 6.71
CA ALA A 263 -4.31 5.51 5.33
C ALA A 263 -3.11 4.55 5.19
N ILE A 264 -1.99 4.82 5.87
CA ILE A 264 -0.87 3.87 5.91
C ILE A 264 -1.31 2.55 6.56
N LYS A 265 -2.06 2.60 7.66
CA LYS A 265 -2.55 1.37 8.32
C LYS A 265 -3.51 0.60 7.41
N LEU A 266 -4.31 1.29 6.63
CA LEU A 266 -5.19 0.70 5.62
C LEU A 266 -4.38 -0.10 4.61
N MET A 267 -3.40 0.54 3.97
CA MET A 267 -2.59 -0.14 2.97
C MET A 267 -1.71 -1.24 3.56
N GLU A 268 -1.24 -1.12 4.80
CA GLU A 268 -0.54 -2.21 5.51
C GLU A 268 -1.45 -3.44 5.71
N ILE A 269 -2.73 -3.25 6.07
CA ILE A 269 -3.70 -4.35 6.22
C ILE A 269 -3.94 -5.00 4.86
N ILE A 270 -4.16 -4.21 3.82
CA ILE A 270 -4.38 -4.72 2.46
C ILE A 270 -3.15 -5.47 1.95
N HIS A 271 -1.95 -4.93 2.14
CA HIS A 271 -0.70 -5.59 1.79
C HIS A 271 -0.56 -6.94 2.49
N ALA A 272 -0.84 -6.99 3.79
CA ALA A 272 -0.74 -8.20 4.60
C ALA A 272 -1.64 -9.35 4.13
N THR A 273 -2.68 -9.06 3.33
CA THR A 273 -3.49 -10.10 2.70
C THR A 273 -2.73 -10.89 1.62
N GLY A 274 -1.68 -10.31 1.02
CA GLY A 274 -0.98 -10.88 -0.13
C GLY A 274 -1.82 -10.92 -1.43
N ARG A 275 -2.99 -10.26 -1.45
CA ARG A 275 -3.97 -10.34 -2.54
C ARG A 275 -4.09 -9.07 -3.39
N LEU A 276 -3.40 -8.00 -3.03
CA LEU A 276 -3.36 -6.77 -3.83
C LEU A 276 -2.83 -7.08 -5.24
N ARG A 277 -3.62 -6.77 -6.27
CA ARG A 277 -3.24 -6.94 -7.68
C ARG A 277 -3.26 -5.64 -8.47
N ALA A 278 -4.08 -4.67 -8.08
CA ALA A 278 -4.09 -3.35 -8.67
C ALA A 278 -4.23 -2.27 -7.59
N PHE A 279 -3.54 -1.15 -7.78
CA PHE A 279 -3.57 0.01 -6.90
C PHE A 279 -3.53 1.29 -7.74
N ASP A 280 -4.55 2.14 -7.59
CA ASP A 280 -4.58 3.46 -8.24
C ASP A 280 -4.36 4.55 -7.21
N LEU A 281 -3.51 5.52 -7.53
CA LEU A 281 -3.29 6.73 -6.74
C LEU A 281 -3.61 7.96 -7.60
N VAL A 282 -4.75 8.58 -7.32
CA VAL A 282 -5.38 9.59 -8.19
C VAL A 282 -5.54 10.95 -7.51
N GLU A 283 -5.97 11.95 -8.28
CA GLU A 283 -6.35 13.32 -7.86
C GLU A 283 -5.27 14.16 -7.15
N ILE A 284 -4.03 13.67 -7.05
CA ILE A 284 -2.90 14.53 -6.69
C ILE A 284 -2.78 15.62 -7.76
N ASN A 285 -2.91 16.88 -7.37
CA ASN A 285 -2.84 18.02 -8.28
C ASN A 285 -1.67 18.95 -7.91
N PRO A 286 -0.48 18.74 -8.50
CA PRO A 286 0.68 19.61 -8.29
C PRO A 286 0.50 21.04 -8.81
N ALA A 287 -0.59 21.43 -9.47
CA ALA A 287 -0.84 22.82 -9.82
C ALA A 287 -1.58 23.59 -8.70
N LEU A 288 -2.08 22.90 -7.66
CA LEU A 288 -2.84 23.50 -6.58
C LEU A 288 -2.01 23.63 -5.29
N GLY A 289 -2.23 24.71 -4.55
CA GLY A 289 -1.54 24.99 -3.29
C GLY A 289 -0.12 25.55 -3.46
N ASN A 290 0.49 25.93 -2.34
CA ASN A 290 1.88 26.41 -2.31
C ASN A 290 2.88 25.23 -2.33
N ASP A 291 4.18 25.54 -2.39
CA ASP A 291 5.25 24.52 -2.46
C ASP A 291 5.21 23.50 -1.32
N SER A 292 4.85 23.95 -0.11
CA SER A 292 4.71 23.10 1.07
C SER A 292 3.51 22.14 0.92
N ASP A 293 2.38 22.66 0.45
CA ASP A 293 1.15 21.88 0.22
C ASP A 293 1.40 20.77 -0.81
N ARG A 294 2.07 21.12 -1.91
CA ARG A 294 2.43 20.17 -2.98
C ARG A 294 3.36 19.08 -2.47
N LYS A 295 4.42 19.48 -1.76
CA LYS A 295 5.37 18.53 -1.17
C LYS A 295 4.66 17.60 -0.18
N ARG A 296 3.80 18.13 0.68
CA ARG A 296 3.06 17.33 1.67
C ARG A 296 2.17 16.29 1.00
N THR A 297 1.38 16.70 0.00
CA THR A 297 0.47 15.81 -0.73
C THR A 297 1.22 14.71 -1.49
N ILE A 298 2.33 15.06 -2.15
CA ILE A 298 3.19 14.10 -2.85
C ILE A 298 3.81 13.09 -1.87
N GLU A 299 4.33 13.54 -0.72
CA GLU A 299 4.88 12.65 0.31
C GLU A 299 3.81 11.75 0.96
N ALA A 300 2.59 12.28 1.15
CA ALA A 300 1.45 11.50 1.63
C ALA A 300 1.09 10.36 0.65
N GLY A 301 0.92 10.69 -0.64
CA GLY A 301 0.66 9.70 -1.68
C GLY A 301 1.77 8.65 -1.81
N MET A 302 3.04 9.06 -1.77
CA MET A 302 4.17 8.13 -1.75
C MET A 302 4.15 7.22 -0.51
N SER A 303 3.80 7.74 0.67
CA SER A 303 3.74 6.96 1.90
C SER A 303 2.64 5.89 1.84
N VAL A 304 1.47 6.23 1.31
CA VAL A 304 0.36 5.29 1.07
C VAL A 304 0.78 4.20 0.09
N MET A 305 1.40 4.57 -1.03
CA MET A 305 1.88 3.60 -2.02
C MET A 305 2.97 2.67 -1.47
N MET A 306 3.93 3.21 -0.74
CA MET A 306 5.00 2.43 -0.11
C MET A 306 4.40 1.39 0.84
N ALA A 307 3.42 1.77 1.66
CA ALA A 307 2.71 0.86 2.56
C ALA A 307 1.96 -0.25 1.80
N ALA A 308 1.32 0.09 0.68
CA ALA A 308 0.63 -0.87 -0.18
C ALA A 308 1.56 -1.94 -0.75
N LEU A 309 2.81 -1.55 -1.01
CA LEU A 309 3.81 -2.39 -1.68
C LEU A 309 4.79 -3.08 -0.72
N GLY A 310 4.58 -2.93 0.58
CA GLY A 310 5.27 -3.73 1.61
C GLY A 310 6.27 -2.97 2.47
N PHE A 311 6.35 -1.65 2.35
CA PHE A 311 7.05 -0.85 3.34
C PHE A 311 6.33 -0.96 4.69
N SER A 312 7.10 -1.30 5.73
CA SER A 312 6.60 -1.43 7.09
C SER A 312 7.15 -0.32 7.96
N ARG A 313 6.28 0.36 8.71
CA ARG A 313 6.68 1.35 9.73
C ARG A 313 7.52 0.75 10.87
N ARG A 314 7.55 -0.58 11.01
CA ARG A 314 8.43 -1.30 11.96
C ARG A 314 9.87 -1.44 11.45
N GLY A 315 10.15 -0.96 10.24
CA GLY A 315 11.39 -1.22 9.51
C GLY A 315 11.31 -2.50 8.69
N MET A 316 12.30 -2.68 7.82
CA MET A 316 12.39 -3.83 6.92
C MET A 316 13.43 -4.84 7.42
N THR A 317 13.13 -6.13 7.27
CA THR A 317 14.10 -7.22 7.54
C THR A 317 15.02 -7.37 6.33
N PRO A 318 16.35 -7.49 6.48
CA PRO A 318 17.27 -7.65 5.34
C PRO A 318 17.02 -8.94 4.52
N ARG A 319 17.43 -8.94 3.24
CA ARG A 319 17.31 -10.11 2.33
C ARG A 319 17.76 -11.42 2.95
N GLY A 320 16.96 -12.46 2.73
CA GLY A 320 17.27 -13.83 3.15
C GLY A 320 16.95 -14.12 4.62
N ILE A 321 16.57 -13.10 5.38
CA ILE A 321 16.19 -13.23 6.79
C ILE A 321 14.66 -13.31 6.86
N LEU A 322 14.12 -14.47 7.26
CA LEU A 322 12.68 -14.62 7.46
C LEU A 322 12.22 -13.69 8.59
N ALA A 323 11.16 -12.90 8.35
CA ALA A 323 10.47 -12.26 9.45
C ALA A 323 9.97 -13.34 10.43
N LEU A 324 10.16 -13.14 11.74
CA LEU A 324 9.72 -14.08 12.80
C LEU A 324 8.25 -14.50 12.60
N ASN A 325 7.38 -13.56 12.20
CA ASN A 325 5.97 -13.84 11.93
C ASN A 325 5.75 -14.86 10.79
N CYS A 326 6.65 -14.93 9.79
CA CYS A 326 6.57 -15.90 8.70
C CYS A 326 6.93 -17.32 9.16
N ILE A 327 7.72 -17.48 10.21
CA ILE A 327 8.05 -18.78 10.82
C ILE A 327 6.80 -19.35 11.51
N PHE A 328 5.97 -18.50 12.13
CA PHE A 328 4.75 -18.91 12.84
C PHE A 328 3.53 -19.14 11.95
N CYS A 329 3.51 -18.63 10.70
CA CYS A 329 2.45 -18.97 9.74
C CYS A 329 2.45 -20.47 9.36
N GLU A 330 3.51 -21.22 9.66
CA GLU A 330 3.60 -22.66 9.42
C GLU A 330 3.03 -23.50 10.58
N THR A 331 2.78 -22.89 11.75
CA THR A 331 2.23 -23.56 12.94
C THR A 331 0.77 -23.17 13.16
N ASP A 332 -0.14 -24.14 13.18
CA ASP A 332 -1.57 -23.94 13.42
C ASP A 332 -1.81 -23.36 14.83
N PRO A 333 -2.40 -22.16 14.99
CA PRO A 333 -2.66 -21.56 16.30
C PRO A 333 -3.63 -22.37 17.18
N LYS A 334 -4.23 -23.45 16.68
CA LYS A 334 -5.06 -24.38 17.47
C LYS A 334 -4.27 -25.41 18.25
N GLN A 335 -2.95 -25.53 18.07
CA GLN A 335 -2.11 -26.35 18.93
C GLN A 335 -1.57 -25.50 20.09
N ASN A 336 -2.03 -25.84 21.29
CA ASN A 336 -1.66 -25.26 22.57
C ASN A 336 -0.22 -25.64 23.00
N ASP A 337 0.66 -25.88 22.03
CA ASP A 337 2.05 -26.22 22.28
C ASP A 337 2.80 -24.92 22.59
N MET A 338 3.43 -24.85 23.76
CA MET A 338 4.31 -23.75 24.10
C MET A 338 5.28 -23.53 22.96
N ILE A 339 5.29 -22.31 22.40
CA ILE A 339 6.22 -21.91 21.36
C ILE A 339 7.65 -22.15 21.86
N ASP A 340 8.36 -23.05 21.19
CA ASP A 340 9.77 -23.29 21.44
C ASP A 340 10.57 -22.11 20.86
N VAL A 341 10.76 -21.11 21.71
CA VAL A 341 11.48 -19.87 21.39
C VAL A 341 12.90 -20.17 20.92
N GLU A 342 13.57 -21.20 21.47
CA GLU A 342 14.94 -21.56 21.07
C GLU A 342 14.99 -22.02 19.62
N LYS A 343 14.08 -22.91 19.22
CA LYS A 343 13.99 -23.41 17.84
C LYS A 343 13.71 -22.30 16.82
N VAL A 344 12.85 -21.35 17.17
CA VAL A 344 12.51 -20.20 16.31
C VAL A 344 13.73 -19.30 16.08
N PHE A 345 14.50 -19.06 17.14
CA PHE A 345 15.74 -18.30 17.01
C PHE A 345 16.83 -19.08 16.28
N GLU A 346 16.96 -20.39 16.49
CA GLU A 346 17.87 -21.23 15.70
C GLU A 346 17.58 -21.13 14.21
N GLU A 347 16.31 -21.23 13.82
CA GLU A 347 15.94 -21.14 12.42
C GLU A 347 16.18 -19.73 11.85
N TYR A 348 15.87 -18.68 12.61
CA TYR A 348 16.13 -17.29 12.21
C TYR A 348 17.64 -17.00 12.08
N PHE A 349 18.44 -17.36 13.09
CA PHE A 349 19.87 -17.09 13.12
C PHE A 349 20.66 -17.94 12.13
N SER A 350 20.22 -19.17 11.84
CA SER A 350 20.86 -20.02 10.81
C SER A 350 20.77 -19.43 9.40
N LYS A 351 19.77 -18.56 9.16
CA LYS A 351 19.54 -17.90 7.86
C LYS A 351 20.28 -16.56 7.73
N LEU A 352 20.96 -16.09 8.78
CA LEU A 352 21.80 -14.88 8.69
C LEU A 352 23.09 -15.17 7.90
N PRO A 353 23.45 -14.34 6.90
CA PRO A 353 24.72 -14.48 6.20
C PRO A 353 25.91 -14.31 7.18
N ASN A 354 26.95 -15.14 7.02
CA ASN A 354 28.18 -15.12 7.84
C ASN A 354 28.00 -15.39 9.35
N ASN A 355 27.05 -16.23 9.73
CA ASN A 355 26.85 -16.52 11.15
C ASN A 355 27.84 -17.58 11.69
N GLN A 356 29.01 -17.14 12.14
CA GLN A 356 29.91 -17.94 13.01
C GLN A 356 29.66 -17.69 14.52
N SER A 357 28.64 -16.89 14.86
CA SER A 357 28.44 -16.42 16.24
C SER A 357 27.51 -17.35 17.00
N LYS A 358 27.96 -17.87 18.15
CA LYS A 358 27.09 -18.53 19.13
C LYS A 358 26.29 -17.46 19.88
N TYR A 359 24.96 -17.60 19.93
CA TYR A 359 24.07 -16.74 20.72
C TYR A 359 23.65 -17.47 22.01
N VAL A 360 23.35 -16.69 23.05
CA VAL A 360 22.77 -17.18 24.31
C VAL A 360 21.47 -16.41 24.51
N ILE A 361 20.34 -17.12 24.51
CA ILE A 361 19.04 -16.55 24.87
C ILE A 361 18.95 -16.63 26.39
N ASN A 362 18.96 -15.49 27.08
CA ASN A 362 18.78 -15.50 28.52
C ASN A 362 17.29 -15.68 28.88
N GLU A 363 17.04 -16.15 30.10
CA GLU A 363 15.69 -16.45 30.60
C GLU A 363 14.75 -15.23 30.57
N GLY A 364 15.29 -14.02 30.71
CA GLY A 364 14.52 -12.78 30.65
C GLY A 364 13.98 -12.45 29.25
N ILE A 365 14.81 -12.65 28.22
CA ILE A 365 14.42 -12.51 26.81
C ILE A 365 13.40 -13.58 26.45
N SER A 366 13.65 -14.83 26.86
CA SER A 366 12.72 -15.95 26.63
C SER A 366 11.34 -15.66 27.23
N LYS A 367 11.27 -15.28 28.53
CA LYS A 367 10.00 -14.92 29.20
C LYS A 367 9.27 -13.77 28.53
N MET A 368 9.97 -12.71 28.12
CA MET A 368 9.34 -11.55 27.51
C MET A 368 8.79 -11.87 26.11
N ILE A 369 9.49 -12.73 25.36
CA ILE A 369 9.06 -13.19 24.04
C ILE A 369 7.87 -14.15 24.16
N SER A 370 7.91 -15.13 25.07
CA SER A 370 6.76 -15.97 25.39
C SER A 370 5.56 -15.11 25.79
N ARG A 371 5.75 -14.06 26.61
CA ARG A 371 4.66 -13.14 26.97
C ARG A 371 4.11 -12.35 25.79
N TYR A 372 4.94 -11.95 24.82
CA TYR A 372 4.45 -11.31 23.59
C TYR A 372 3.60 -12.28 22.78
N PHE A 373 4.08 -13.51 22.57
CA PHE A 373 3.35 -14.51 21.79
C PHE A 373 2.11 -15.07 22.50
N ASP A 374 2.11 -15.09 23.83
CA ASP A 374 0.93 -15.37 24.67
C ASP A 374 -0.10 -14.22 24.67
N GLY A 375 0.14 -13.14 23.92
CA GLY A 375 -0.73 -11.95 23.89
C GLY A 375 -0.73 -11.14 25.19
N LYS A 376 0.21 -11.42 26.12
CA LYS A 376 0.37 -10.69 27.39
C LYS A 376 1.14 -9.38 27.22
N VAL A 377 1.74 -9.14 26.05
CA VAL A 377 2.43 -7.89 25.68
C VAL A 377 2.08 -7.55 24.23
N ASN A 378 1.59 -6.32 23.99
CA ASN A 378 1.03 -5.93 22.68
C ASN A 378 2.07 -5.43 21.66
N ALA A 379 3.33 -5.27 22.05
CA ALA A 379 4.40 -4.77 21.19
C ALA A 379 5.64 -5.65 21.32
N PHE A 380 6.21 -6.06 20.18
CA PHE A 380 7.50 -6.73 20.17
C PHE A 380 8.55 -5.66 20.51
N PRO A 381 9.35 -5.82 21.57
CA PRO A 381 10.39 -4.85 21.88
C PRO A 381 11.33 -4.70 20.68
N LEU A 382 11.64 -3.47 20.28
CA LEU A 382 12.78 -3.22 19.39
C LEU A 382 14.05 -3.58 20.19
N PHE A 383 14.50 -4.82 20.08
CA PHE A 383 15.65 -5.29 20.84
C PHE A 383 16.95 -4.68 20.30
N LYS A 384 17.75 -4.13 21.21
CA LYS A 384 19.20 -4.05 21.02
C LYS A 384 19.79 -5.36 21.52
N VAL A 385 20.00 -6.32 20.61
CA VAL A 385 20.68 -7.58 20.97
C VAL A 385 22.14 -7.24 21.24
N SER A 386 22.51 -7.13 22.52
CA SER A 386 23.91 -7.06 22.94
C SER A 386 24.51 -8.45 22.83
N ILE A 387 25.06 -8.77 21.66
CA ILE A 387 25.79 -10.01 21.42
C ILE A 387 27.14 -9.90 22.15
N ASN A 388 27.31 -10.64 23.24
CA ASN A 388 28.65 -10.90 23.77
C ASN A 388 29.30 -11.95 22.88
N ILE A 389 30.15 -11.48 21.95
CA ILE A 389 30.97 -12.38 21.14
C ILE A 389 32.07 -12.91 22.07
N ASP A 390 31.99 -14.18 22.45
CA ASP A 390 33.09 -14.88 23.11
C ASP A 390 34.20 -15.12 22.08
N ARG A 391 35.02 -14.08 21.85
CA ARG A 391 36.29 -14.24 21.15
C ARG A 391 37.24 -14.93 22.13
N LYS A 392 37.29 -16.26 22.12
CA LYS A 392 38.55 -16.92 22.50
C LYS A 392 39.64 -16.35 21.59
N PRO A 393 40.64 -15.63 22.10
CA PRO A 393 41.67 -15.07 21.24
C PRO A 393 42.45 -16.23 20.62
N VAL A 394 42.32 -16.41 19.31
CA VAL A 394 43.24 -17.23 18.54
C VAL A 394 44.58 -16.52 18.58
N LYS A 395 45.57 -17.11 19.26
CA LYS A 395 46.96 -16.68 19.15
C LYS A 395 47.39 -16.88 17.69
N ILE A 396 47.51 -15.80 16.94
CA ILE A 396 48.19 -15.82 15.64
C ILE A 396 49.69 -15.84 15.94
N PRO A 397 50.47 -16.84 15.50
CA PRO A 397 51.92 -16.82 15.65
C PRO A 397 52.49 -15.91 14.55
N TRP A 398 52.66 -14.63 14.85
CA TRP A 398 53.57 -13.79 14.08
C TRP A 398 54.67 -13.31 15.02
N THR A 399 55.88 -13.83 14.78
CA THR A 399 57.11 -13.17 15.18
C THR A 399 57.19 -11.85 14.41
N LEU A 400 57.11 -10.73 15.13
CA LEU A 400 57.53 -9.44 14.59
C LEU A 400 59.05 -9.43 14.57
N ASP A 401 59.64 -9.29 13.38
CA ASP A 401 61.04 -8.89 13.26
C ASP A 401 61.25 -7.55 13.97
N LYS A 402 62.43 -7.44 14.58
CA LYS A 402 62.81 -6.33 15.46
C LYS A 402 62.55 -4.98 14.80
N ALA A 403 61.88 -4.12 15.55
CA ALA A 403 61.57 -2.75 15.18
C ALA A 403 62.84 -1.95 14.82
N ASP A 404 62.87 -1.38 13.62
CA ASP A 404 63.63 -0.16 13.38
C ASP A 404 62.89 1.02 14.01
N LYS A 405 63.64 1.77 14.80
CA LYS A 405 63.22 2.93 15.59
C LYS A 405 62.57 3.99 14.70
N LEU A 406 61.38 4.47 15.05
CA LEU A 406 61.01 5.87 14.76
C LEU A 406 59.85 6.40 15.64
N ASN A 407 60.23 7.38 16.46
CA ASN A 407 59.51 8.50 17.07
C ASN A 407 58.34 8.29 18.04
N GLU A 408 58.72 8.39 19.32
CA GLU A 408 57.89 8.64 20.51
C GLU A 408 57.25 10.05 20.50
N THR A 409 56.25 10.31 19.65
CA THR A 409 55.39 11.48 19.88
C THR A 409 53.97 11.28 19.34
N LYS A 410 53.23 10.34 19.94
CA LYS A 410 51.79 10.43 20.24
C LYS A 410 51.27 9.06 20.66
N LEU A 411 50.67 9.03 21.86
CA LEU A 411 49.71 8.05 22.42
C LEU A 411 50.16 7.47 23.77
N LYS A 412 50.19 8.34 24.79
CA LYS A 412 49.81 7.94 26.14
C LYS A 412 48.33 8.27 26.34
N LYS A 413 47.45 7.27 26.27
CA LYS A 413 46.32 7.18 27.19
C LYS A 413 46.24 5.76 27.72
N ARG A 414 46.68 5.64 28.98
CA ARG A 414 46.44 4.52 29.89
C ARG A 414 44.92 4.30 29.97
N TYR A 415 44.48 3.06 29.84
CA TYR A 415 43.25 2.61 30.48
C TYR A 415 43.65 1.70 31.64
N GLN A 416 43.35 2.16 32.86
CA GLN A 416 43.34 1.34 34.07
C GLN A 416 42.13 0.40 33.99
N TYR A 417 42.34 -0.88 34.24
CA TYR A 417 41.25 -1.83 34.44
C TYR A 417 40.70 -1.67 35.86
N VAL A 418 39.40 -1.44 35.99
CA VAL A 418 38.66 -1.65 37.25
C VAL A 418 38.06 -3.05 37.17
N LYS A 419 38.54 -3.94 38.03
CA LYS A 419 37.96 -5.26 38.26
C LYS A 419 36.82 -5.08 39.26
N MET A 420 35.58 -5.30 38.87
CA MET A 420 34.48 -5.49 39.82
C MET A 420 34.06 -6.96 39.79
N GLU A 421 34.39 -7.65 40.88
CA GLU A 421 33.99 -9.01 41.18
C GLU A 421 32.52 -9.03 41.58
N THR A 422 31.77 -10.03 41.13
CA THR A 422 30.48 -10.37 41.74
C THR A 422 30.67 -11.63 42.57
N THR A 423 30.69 -11.42 43.88
CA THR A 423 30.58 -12.45 44.91
C THR A 423 29.21 -13.12 44.80
N LYS A 424 29.19 -14.44 44.64
CA LYS A 424 28.06 -15.25 45.11
C LYS A 424 28.32 -15.54 46.59
N ASN A 425 27.54 -14.93 47.47
CA ASN A 425 27.39 -15.42 48.84
C ASN A 425 26.22 -16.42 48.83
N GLU A 426 26.57 -17.63 49.28
CA GLU A 426 25.80 -18.84 49.67
C GLU A 426 24.71 -19.37 48.74
#